data_AF-A0A1H0UPH7-F1
#
_entry.id   AF-A0A1H0UPH7-F1
#
_cell.length_a   1.000
_cell.length_b   1.000
_cell.length_c   1.000
_cell.angle_alpha   90.00
_cell.angle_beta   90.00
_cell.angle_gamma   90.00
#
_symmetry.space_group_name_H-M   'P 1'
#
loop_
_entity.id
_entity.type
_entity.pdbx_description
1 polymer ?
#
loop_
_entity_poly.entity_id
_entity_poly.type
_entity_poly.pdbx_seq_one_letter_code
_entity_poly.pdbx_strand_id
1 'polypeptide(L)'
;MEPALFSPMVANIIIILAATISLVALVGVAYNYSILISNRDKFAKIDKLEHELKSLQQDVQEIRKHMTKAQLQAAAPIDKGVPVTAVNTQKNKTADKELQPEVWQQFVDDYNNLAKSMNVPKAEEACENFARDYKLHLLICVEPEAQSAGSATPVYAPVDKVNLSNYWAWNVPGQPEDFAVVPNPFVEYNEKLHHEGGMKETFASNYETGSFREIQVKLPAHFSQRLGAWKIVQPGVIRLK
;
A
#
# COMPACT_ATOMS: atom_id res chain seq x y z
N MET A 1 -62.71 6.70 -51.15
CA MET A 1 -61.96 7.86 -50.64
C MET A 1 -61.68 7.56 -49.18
N GLU A 2 -60.48 7.07 -48.87
CA GLU A 2 -60.11 6.82 -47.47
C GLU A 2 -59.94 8.16 -46.75
N PRO A 3 -60.55 8.35 -45.57
CA PRO A 3 -60.41 9.60 -44.83
C PRO A 3 -58.97 9.71 -44.30
N ALA A 4 -58.30 10.82 -44.60
CA ALA A 4 -57.02 11.14 -43.99
C ALA A 4 -57.20 11.16 -42.46
N LEU A 5 -56.52 10.24 -41.77
CA LEU A 5 -56.71 9.97 -40.34
C LEU A 5 -56.34 11.17 -39.42
N PHE A 6 -55.65 12.18 -39.95
CA PHE A 6 -55.17 13.35 -39.21
C PHE A 6 -55.18 14.63 -40.06
N SER A 7 -55.39 15.79 -39.41
CA SER A 7 -55.21 17.12 -40.01
C SER A 7 -53.77 17.29 -40.54
N PRO A 8 -53.54 17.98 -41.67
CA PRO A 8 -52.21 18.12 -42.28
C PRO A 8 -51.14 18.70 -41.34
N MET A 9 -51.52 19.55 -40.39
CA MET A 9 -50.61 20.07 -39.37
C MET A 9 -50.16 18.98 -38.38
N VAL A 10 -51.10 18.13 -37.95
CA VAL A 10 -50.85 17.03 -37.01
C VAL A 10 -49.99 15.95 -37.68
N ALA A 11 -50.25 15.66 -38.96
CA ALA A 11 -49.45 14.73 -39.74
C ALA A 11 -47.97 15.15 -39.81
N ASN A 12 -47.70 16.44 -40.06
CA ASN A 12 -46.33 16.96 -40.09
C ASN A 12 -45.62 16.87 -38.73
N ILE A 13 -46.33 17.16 -37.63
CA ILE A 13 -45.76 17.05 -36.27
C ILE A 13 -45.42 15.60 -35.94
N ILE A 14 -46.29 14.64 -36.29
CA ILE A 14 -46.03 13.21 -36.09
C ILE A 14 -44.81 12.75 -36.88
N ILE A 15 -44.65 13.20 -38.13
CA ILE A 15 -43.48 12.87 -38.96
C ILE A 15 -42.19 13.40 -38.34
N ILE A 16 -42.20 14.65 -37.84
CA ILE A 16 -41.03 15.23 -37.17
C ILE A 16 -40.69 14.46 -35.90
N LEU A 17 -41.69 14.13 -35.07
CA LEU A 17 -41.48 13.33 -33.85
C LEU A 17 -40.92 11.94 -34.19
N ALA A 18 -41.48 11.24 -35.16
CA ALA A 18 -41.00 9.94 -35.59
C ALA A 18 -39.55 9.99 -36.12
N ALA A 19 -39.19 11.04 -36.85
CA ALA A 19 -37.83 11.27 -37.33
C ALA A 19 -36.84 11.52 -36.16
N THR A 20 -37.23 12.34 -35.19
CA THR A 20 -36.37 12.62 -34.01
C THR A 20 -36.16 11.37 -33.14
N ILE A 21 -37.20 10.58 -32.92
CA ILE A 21 -37.12 9.33 -32.15
C ILE A 21 -36.22 8.32 -32.88
N SER A 22 -36.36 8.20 -34.20
CA SER A 22 -35.48 7.34 -35.01
C SER A 22 -34.01 7.76 -34.89
N LEU A 23 -33.73 9.06 -34.92
CA LEU A 23 -32.35 9.57 -34.79
C LEU A 23 -31.77 9.26 -33.40
N VAL A 24 -32.53 9.49 -32.33
CA VAL A 24 -32.09 9.19 -30.96
C VAL A 24 -31.87 7.69 -30.77
N ALA A 25 -32.75 6.85 -31.31
CA ALA A 25 -32.61 5.40 -31.27
C ALA A 25 -31.34 4.94 -32.00
N LEU A 26 -31.04 5.52 -33.18
CA LEU A 26 -29.84 5.19 -33.95
C LEU A 26 -28.55 5.56 -33.20
N VAL A 27 -28.52 6.75 -32.58
CA VAL A 27 -27.40 7.17 -31.73
C VAL A 27 -27.25 6.25 -30.52
N GLY A 28 -28.37 5.86 -29.89
CA GLY A 28 -28.37 4.93 -28.77
C GLY A 28 -27.82 3.54 -29.14
N VAL A 29 -28.22 3.01 -30.30
CA VAL A 29 -27.70 1.71 -30.80
C VAL A 29 -26.21 1.82 -31.13
N ALA A 30 -25.78 2.90 -31.79
CA ALA A 30 -24.37 3.13 -32.10
C ALA A 30 -23.51 3.26 -30.83
N TYR A 31 -24.00 3.94 -29.80
CA TYR A 31 -23.33 4.08 -28.52
C TYR A 31 -23.20 2.73 -27.79
N ASN A 32 -24.28 1.95 -27.73
CA ASN A 32 -24.24 0.61 -27.14
C ASN A 32 -23.27 -0.33 -27.88
N TYR A 33 -23.25 -0.26 -29.23
CA TYR A 33 -22.31 -1.02 -30.05
C TYR A 33 -20.86 -0.60 -29.79
N SER A 34 -20.61 0.71 -29.63
CA SER A 34 -19.29 1.25 -29.30
C SER A 34 -18.79 0.82 -27.91
N ILE A 35 -19.67 0.78 -26.91
CA ILE A 35 -19.30 0.24 -25.58
C ILE A 35 -18.96 -1.25 -25.66
N LEU A 36 -19.74 -2.03 -26.42
CA LEU A 36 -19.50 -3.45 -26.62
C LEU A 36 -18.12 -3.72 -27.23
N ILE A 37 -17.71 -2.94 -28.24
CA ILE A 37 -16.40 -3.12 -28.88
C ILE A 37 -15.26 -2.64 -27.98
N SER A 38 -15.43 -1.51 -27.28
CA SER A 38 -14.43 -1.02 -26.32
C SER A 38 -14.21 -2.01 -25.17
N ASN A 39 -15.25 -2.72 -24.74
CA ASN A 39 -15.11 -3.75 -23.72
C ASN A 39 -14.30 -4.95 -24.20
N ARG A 40 -14.39 -5.33 -25.49
CA ARG A 40 -13.56 -6.42 -26.06
C ARG A 40 -12.06 -6.09 -25.99
N ASP A 41 -11.69 -4.85 -26.25
CA ASP A 41 -10.29 -4.41 -26.15
C ASP A 41 -9.79 -4.42 -24.69
N LYS A 42 -10.68 -4.16 -23.72
CA LYS A 42 -10.36 -4.28 -22.29
C LYS A 42 -10.16 -5.75 -21.89
N PHE A 43 -10.98 -6.67 -22.41
CA PHE A 43 -10.80 -8.10 -22.16
C PHE A 43 -9.46 -8.62 -22.70
N ALA A 44 -9.02 -8.17 -23.88
CA ALA A 44 -7.69 -8.53 -24.41
C ALA A 44 -6.53 -8.07 -23.52
N LYS A 45 -6.68 -6.95 -22.81
CA LYS A 45 -5.69 -6.50 -21.81
C LYS A 45 -5.67 -7.43 -20.59
N ILE A 46 -6.83 -7.91 -20.15
CA ILE A 46 -6.93 -8.86 -19.03
C ILE A 46 -6.20 -10.17 -19.36
N ASP A 47 -6.39 -10.71 -20.56
CA ASP A 47 -5.67 -11.92 -21.02
C ASP A 47 -4.16 -11.70 -21.04
N LYS A 48 -3.71 -10.51 -21.45
CA LYS A 48 -2.29 -10.13 -21.43
C LYS A 48 -1.75 -10.08 -19.99
N LEU A 49 -2.50 -9.49 -19.06
CA LEU A 49 -2.13 -9.45 -17.64
C LEU A 49 -2.06 -10.86 -17.03
N GLU A 50 -2.99 -11.75 -17.38
CA GLU A 50 -2.95 -13.14 -16.91
C GLU A 50 -1.69 -13.87 -17.39
N HIS A 51 -1.29 -13.64 -18.64
CA HIS A 51 -0.05 -14.20 -19.17
C HIS A 51 1.20 -13.61 -18.48
N GLU A 52 1.23 -12.30 -18.23
CA GLU A 52 2.31 -11.66 -17.47
C GLU A 52 2.40 -12.21 -16.04
N LEU A 53 1.27 -12.46 -15.37
CA LEU A 53 1.23 -13.08 -14.04
C LEU A 53 1.73 -14.52 -14.06
N LYS A 54 1.34 -15.34 -15.06
CA LYS A 54 1.82 -16.72 -15.19
C LYS A 54 3.33 -16.77 -15.42
N SER A 55 3.85 -15.86 -16.25
CA SER A 55 5.30 -15.71 -16.46
C SER A 55 6.01 -15.35 -15.16
N LEU A 56 5.52 -14.33 -14.44
CA LEU A 56 6.10 -13.88 -13.18
C LEU A 56 6.10 -15.00 -12.12
N GLN A 57 5.02 -15.79 -12.06
CA GLN A 57 4.92 -16.93 -11.16
C GLN A 57 5.93 -18.03 -11.49
N GLN A 58 6.19 -18.29 -12.78
CA GLN A 58 7.21 -19.25 -13.20
C GLN A 58 8.62 -18.77 -12.82
N ASP A 59 8.93 -17.50 -13.06
CA ASP A 59 10.22 -16.90 -12.70
C ASP A 59 10.45 -16.98 -11.18
N VAL A 60 9.43 -16.68 -10.36
CA VAL A 60 9.51 -16.82 -8.90
C VAL A 60 9.75 -18.29 -8.48
N GLN A 61 9.10 -19.26 -9.13
CA GLN A 61 9.33 -20.67 -8.83
C GLN A 61 10.72 -21.14 -9.25
N GLU A 62 11.24 -20.65 -10.37
CA GLU A 62 12.59 -20.95 -10.84
C GLU A 62 13.62 -20.37 -9.86
N ILE A 63 13.50 -19.10 -9.48
CA ILE A 63 14.34 -18.47 -8.46
C ILE A 63 14.30 -19.26 -7.15
N ARG A 64 13.12 -19.70 -6.70
CA ARG A 64 12.97 -20.53 -5.49
C ARG A 64 13.70 -21.86 -5.62
N LYS A 65 13.64 -22.53 -6.78
CA LYS A 65 14.38 -23.78 -7.03
C LYS A 65 15.89 -23.54 -7.03
N HIS A 66 16.37 -22.46 -7.64
CA HIS A 66 17.78 -22.08 -7.64
C HIS A 66 18.28 -21.76 -6.23
N MET A 67 17.49 -21.03 -5.43
CA MET A 67 17.80 -20.75 -4.03
C MET A 67 17.87 -22.02 -3.18
N THR A 68 16.92 -22.94 -3.37
CA THR A 68 16.88 -24.23 -2.68
C THR A 68 18.08 -25.10 -3.07
N LYS A 69 18.45 -25.12 -4.36
CA LYS A 69 19.63 -25.84 -4.87
C LYS A 69 20.94 -25.23 -4.36
N ALA A 70 21.04 -23.91 -4.28
CA ALA A 70 22.21 -23.23 -3.71
C ALA A 70 22.35 -23.48 -2.20
N GLN A 71 21.24 -23.57 -1.46
CA GLN A 71 21.24 -23.97 -0.04
C GLN A 71 21.63 -25.44 0.16
N LEU A 72 21.18 -26.35 -0.70
CA LEU A 72 21.56 -27.77 -0.66
C LEU A 72 23.01 -28.02 -1.08
N GLN A 73 23.58 -27.22 -1.97
CA GLN A 73 25.00 -27.32 -2.37
C GLN A 73 25.97 -26.78 -1.31
N ALA A 74 25.50 -25.95 -0.37
CA ALA A 74 26.30 -25.49 0.77
C ALA A 74 26.41 -26.51 1.93
N ALA A 75 25.77 -27.68 1.81
CA ALA A 75 25.75 -28.74 2.82
C ALA A 75 26.49 -30.01 2.36
N ALA A 76 27.81 -29.90 2.10
CA ALA A 76 28.73 -31.04 2.04
C ALA A 76 29.93 -30.78 2.97
N PRO A 77 30.47 -31.81 3.64
CA PRO A 77 31.31 -31.65 4.83
C PRO A 77 32.71 -31.13 4.49
N ILE A 78 33.16 -30.10 5.21
CA ILE A 78 34.52 -29.57 5.12
C ILE A 78 35.46 -30.47 5.96
N ASP A 79 36.36 -31.12 5.25
CA ASP A 79 37.49 -31.90 5.77
C ASP A 79 38.54 -30.98 6.42
N LYS A 80 39.26 -31.49 7.42
CA LYS A 80 40.22 -30.77 8.24
C LYS A 80 41.57 -30.63 7.52
N GLY A 81 42.09 -29.40 7.43
CA GLY A 81 43.50 -29.14 7.75
C GLY A 81 44.35 -28.25 6.82
N VAL A 82 44.53 -26.99 7.26
CA VAL A 82 45.79 -26.17 7.27
C VAL A 82 46.32 -25.57 5.91
N PRO A 83 47.03 -24.41 5.81
CA PRO A 83 47.17 -23.16 6.62
C PRO A 83 47.04 -21.80 5.84
N VAL A 84 46.83 -20.71 6.62
CA VAL A 84 47.36 -19.31 6.48
C VAL A 84 47.11 -18.53 5.16
N THR A 85 46.20 -17.54 5.21
CA THR A 85 46.51 -16.08 5.17
C THR A 85 45.20 -15.33 5.44
N ALA A 86 45.19 -14.48 6.47
CA ALA A 86 44.00 -13.80 6.95
C ALA A 86 43.54 -12.70 5.98
N VAL A 87 42.50 -13.01 5.18
CA VAL A 87 41.66 -12.03 4.49
C VAL A 87 40.22 -12.27 4.95
N ASN A 88 39.72 -11.32 5.72
CA ASN A 88 38.34 -11.01 6.04
C ASN A 88 37.33 -12.16 6.15
N THR A 89 37.16 -12.64 7.37
CA THR A 89 35.94 -13.33 7.80
C THR A 89 34.77 -12.33 7.85
N GLN A 90 34.11 -12.09 6.71
CA GLN A 90 32.77 -11.53 6.70
C GLN A 90 31.76 -12.67 6.85
N LYS A 91 31.49 -12.95 8.12
CA LYS A 91 30.37 -13.66 8.72
C LYS A 91 29.06 -13.36 7.97
N ASN A 92 28.61 -14.24 7.07
CA ASN A 92 27.22 -14.22 6.59
C ASN A 92 26.29 -14.72 7.70
N LYS A 93 26.03 -13.81 8.65
CA LYS A 93 24.92 -13.86 9.59
C LYS A 93 23.79 -13.09 8.90
N THR A 94 22.75 -13.75 8.42
CA THR A 94 21.41 -13.15 8.34
C THR A 94 20.99 -12.83 9.77
N ALA A 95 21.52 -11.72 10.29
CA ALA A 95 21.05 -11.12 11.53
C ALA A 95 19.87 -10.25 11.17
N ASP A 96 18.81 -10.33 11.97
CA ASP A 96 17.93 -9.20 12.23
C ASP A 96 18.83 -7.97 12.45
N LYS A 97 18.96 -7.15 11.42
CA LYS A 97 19.76 -5.94 11.47
C LYS A 97 18.82 -4.87 11.95
N GLU A 98 18.74 -4.76 13.27
CA GLU A 98 18.11 -3.63 13.95
C GLU A 98 18.54 -2.32 13.27
N LEU A 99 17.55 -1.48 12.98
CA LEU A 99 17.76 -0.29 12.18
C LEU A 99 18.65 0.70 12.96
N GLN A 100 19.88 0.89 12.48
CA GLN A 100 20.90 1.73 13.13
C GLN A 100 20.38 3.16 13.35
N PRO A 101 20.46 3.72 14.58
CA PRO A 101 19.93 5.04 14.94
C PRO A 101 20.38 6.16 13.99
N GLU A 102 21.63 6.13 13.55
CA GLU A 102 22.24 7.20 12.73
C GLU A 102 21.53 7.39 11.38
N VAL A 103 20.79 6.38 10.90
CA VAL A 103 20.14 6.42 9.59
C VAL A 103 18.78 7.11 9.64
N TRP A 104 18.01 6.94 10.72
CA TRP A 104 16.62 7.45 10.81
C TRP A 104 16.45 8.61 11.79
N GLN A 105 17.48 8.96 12.57
CA GLN A 105 17.39 9.99 13.60
C GLN A 105 16.87 11.33 13.04
N GLN A 106 17.44 11.81 11.94
CA GLN A 106 17.02 13.07 11.30
C GLN A 106 15.55 13.03 10.87
N PHE A 107 15.12 11.92 10.26
CA PHE A 107 13.73 11.72 9.85
C PHE A 107 12.78 11.76 11.05
N VAL A 108 13.12 11.07 12.14
CA VAL A 108 12.30 11.04 13.36
C VAL A 108 12.28 12.39 14.07
N ASP A 109 13.38 13.14 14.06
CA ASP A 109 13.43 14.48 14.64
C ASP A 109 12.56 15.47 13.87
N ASP A 110 12.62 15.45 12.53
CA ASP A 110 11.76 16.28 11.69
C ASP A 110 10.29 15.88 11.81
N TYR A 111 10.00 14.57 11.86
CA TYR A 111 8.67 14.06 12.16
C TYR A 111 8.14 14.56 13.51
N ASN A 112 8.96 14.47 14.56
CA ASN A 112 8.55 14.88 15.92
C ASN A 112 8.33 16.39 16.00
N ASN A 113 9.04 17.19 15.21
CA ASN A 113 8.80 18.62 15.10
C ASN A 113 7.49 18.91 14.37
N LEU A 114 7.21 18.19 13.28
CA LEU A 114 5.92 18.24 12.59
C LEU A 114 4.76 17.88 13.54
N ALA A 115 4.85 16.73 14.23
CA ALA A 115 3.80 16.22 15.12
C ALA A 115 3.40 17.19 16.25
N LYS A 116 4.35 17.99 16.78
CA LYS A 116 4.06 19.04 17.77
C LYS A 116 3.22 20.20 17.21
N SER A 117 3.20 20.38 15.90
CA SER A 117 2.55 21.49 15.21
C SER A 117 1.20 21.14 14.59
N MET A 118 0.60 19.99 14.90
CA MET A 118 -0.67 19.56 14.30
C MET A 118 -1.88 20.45 14.63
N ASN A 119 -1.78 21.30 15.64
CA ASN A 119 -2.85 22.24 16.03
C ASN A 119 -2.88 23.54 15.21
N VAL A 120 -1.95 23.73 14.27
CA VAL A 120 -1.89 24.97 13.46
C VAL A 120 -2.82 24.90 12.24
N PRO A 121 -3.33 26.06 11.76
CA PRO A 121 -3.98 26.12 10.46
C PRO A 121 -3.05 25.56 9.38
N LYS A 122 -3.58 24.75 8.45
CA LYS A 122 -2.83 24.07 7.37
C LYS A 122 -1.96 22.88 7.80
N ALA A 123 -2.25 22.24 8.94
CA ALA A 123 -1.57 21.01 9.34
C ALA A 123 -1.64 19.90 8.26
N GLU A 124 -2.78 19.75 7.56
CA GLU A 124 -2.92 18.79 6.47
C GLU A 124 -1.94 19.07 5.32
N GLU A 125 -1.82 20.32 4.88
CA GLU A 125 -0.85 20.75 3.85
C GLU A 125 0.59 20.47 4.29
N ALA A 126 0.91 20.72 5.57
CA ALA A 126 2.22 20.41 6.12
C ALA A 126 2.53 18.90 6.11
N CYS A 127 1.54 18.05 6.43
CA CYS A 127 1.68 16.60 6.35
C CYS A 127 1.84 16.11 4.91
N GLU A 128 1.08 16.65 3.96
CA GLU A 128 1.23 16.32 2.53
C GLU A 128 2.61 16.71 1.99
N ASN A 129 3.09 17.90 2.36
CA ASN A 129 4.42 18.36 1.99
C ASN A 129 5.51 17.45 2.58
N PHE A 130 5.42 17.12 3.87
CA PHE A 130 6.36 16.23 4.54
C PHE A 130 6.39 14.84 3.90
N ALA A 131 5.21 14.26 3.61
CA ALA A 131 5.10 12.98 2.94
C ALA A 131 5.75 12.97 1.55
N ARG A 132 5.60 14.07 0.80
CA ARG A 132 6.22 14.23 -0.51
C ARG A 132 7.74 14.41 -0.43
N ASP A 133 8.22 15.25 0.48
CA ASP A 133 9.65 15.57 0.63
C ASP A 133 10.46 14.34 1.05
N TYR A 134 9.91 13.54 1.98
CA TYR A 134 10.48 12.27 2.41
C TYR A 134 10.11 11.07 1.53
N LYS A 135 9.27 11.26 0.50
CA LYS A 135 8.77 10.20 -0.40
C LYS A 135 8.17 9.01 0.36
N LEU A 136 7.35 9.32 1.36
CA LEU A 136 6.77 8.33 2.26
C LEU A 136 5.78 7.41 1.55
N HIS A 137 5.77 6.14 1.96
CA HIS A 137 4.71 5.21 1.64
C HIS A 137 3.66 5.31 2.73
N LEU A 138 2.43 5.64 2.34
CA LEU A 138 1.32 5.79 3.27
C LEU A 138 0.63 4.44 3.41
N LEU A 139 0.45 3.96 4.64
CA LEU A 139 -0.12 2.64 4.92
C LEU A 139 -1.33 2.75 5.84
N ILE A 140 -2.27 1.83 5.66
CA ILE A 140 -3.38 1.58 6.58
C ILE A 140 -3.30 0.12 7.06
N CYS A 141 -3.67 -0.12 8.32
CA CYS A 141 -3.89 -1.50 8.80
C CYS A 141 -5.27 -1.94 8.34
N VAL A 142 -5.33 -3.06 7.62
CA VAL A 142 -6.58 -3.72 7.23
C VAL A 142 -6.75 -4.96 8.09
N GLU A 143 -7.96 -5.12 8.64
CA GLU A 143 -8.33 -6.35 9.31
C GLU A 143 -8.45 -7.46 8.25
N PRO A 144 -7.80 -8.62 8.42
CA PRO A 144 -8.06 -9.75 7.55
C PRO A 144 -9.51 -10.19 7.76
N GLU A 145 -10.29 -10.27 6.67
CA GLU A 145 -11.68 -10.75 6.70
C GLU A 145 -11.74 -12.13 7.38
N ALA A 146 -12.22 -12.14 8.63
CA ALA A 146 -12.61 -13.29 9.44
C ALA A 146 -11.77 -14.58 9.27
N GLN A 147 -10.69 -14.69 10.04
CA GLN A 147 -10.28 -16.01 10.55
C GLN A 147 -10.46 -16.04 12.07
N SER A 148 -11.53 -16.75 12.44
CA SER A 148 -11.84 -17.23 13.78
C SER A 148 -10.58 -17.74 14.50
N ALA A 149 -10.40 -17.24 15.73
CA ALA A 149 -9.38 -17.58 16.72
C ALA A 149 -8.10 -16.71 16.74
N GLY A 150 -8.19 -15.59 17.47
CA GLY A 150 -7.20 -15.21 18.49
C GLY A 150 -5.81 -14.72 18.08
N SER A 151 -5.46 -14.69 16.80
CA SER A 151 -4.16 -14.17 16.32
C SER A 151 -4.27 -13.66 14.88
N ALA A 152 -5.13 -12.67 14.64
CA ALA A 152 -5.10 -11.94 13.38
C ALA A 152 -3.81 -11.10 13.33
N THR A 153 -2.85 -11.52 12.51
CA THR A 153 -1.65 -10.71 12.24
C THR A 153 -2.10 -9.48 11.45
N PRO A 154 -1.75 -8.25 11.88
CA PRO A 154 -2.15 -7.05 11.15
C PRO A 154 -1.59 -7.07 9.74
N VAL A 155 -2.44 -6.75 8.77
CA VAL A 155 -2.06 -6.64 7.35
C VAL A 155 -1.99 -5.15 7.01
N TYR A 156 -0.92 -4.72 6.35
CA TYR A 156 -0.75 -3.32 5.97
C TYR A 156 -0.89 -3.17 4.47
N ALA A 157 -1.71 -2.22 4.06
CA ALA A 157 -1.98 -1.91 2.66
C ALA A 157 -1.58 -0.46 2.34
N PRO A 158 -1.01 -0.18 1.15
CA PRO A 158 -0.72 1.17 0.72
C PRO A 158 -2.00 1.96 0.43
N VAL A 159 -1.96 3.26 0.70
CA VAL A 159 -3.01 4.23 0.38
C VAL A 159 -2.40 5.49 -0.24
N ASP A 160 -3.20 6.27 -0.97
CA ASP A 160 -2.69 7.43 -1.71
C ASP A 160 -2.84 8.76 -0.98
N LYS A 161 -3.53 8.78 0.17
CA LYS A 161 -3.86 10.01 0.89
C LYS A 161 -3.43 9.98 2.34
N VAL A 162 -2.92 11.12 2.82
CA VAL A 162 -2.50 11.31 4.20
C VAL A 162 -3.65 11.02 5.17
N ASN A 163 -4.84 11.57 4.91
CA ASN A 163 -6.00 11.40 5.78
C ASN A 163 -6.59 9.97 5.85
N LEU A 164 -6.23 9.09 4.91
CA LEU A 164 -6.62 7.68 4.91
C LEU A 164 -5.56 6.77 5.54
N SER A 165 -4.37 7.31 5.82
CA SER A 165 -3.25 6.53 6.32
C SER A 165 -3.19 6.52 7.84
N ASN A 166 -2.80 5.37 8.41
CA ASN A 166 -2.48 5.25 9.83
C ASN A 166 -0.96 5.32 10.07
N TYR A 167 -0.16 4.98 9.06
CA TYR A 167 1.30 4.89 9.15
C TYR A 167 1.96 5.52 7.95
N TRP A 168 3.15 6.09 8.18
CA TRP A 168 4.03 6.56 7.12
C TRP A 168 5.35 5.79 7.19
N ALA A 169 5.74 5.22 6.06
CA ALA A 169 6.93 4.41 5.92
C ALA A 169 7.97 5.15 5.06
N TRP A 170 9.13 5.43 5.65
CA TRP A 170 10.28 6.03 4.99
C TRP A 170 11.26 4.96 4.54
N ASN A 171 11.69 4.97 3.28
CA ASN A 171 12.65 4.02 2.75
C ASN A 171 14.05 4.27 3.34
N VAL A 172 14.67 3.22 3.87
CA VAL A 172 15.98 3.30 4.50
C VAL A 172 17.06 3.38 3.40
N PRO A 173 17.89 4.44 3.36
CA PRO A 173 18.94 4.59 2.35
C PRO A 173 19.87 3.36 2.28
N GLY A 174 20.03 2.81 1.08
CA GLY A 174 20.86 1.64 0.82
C GLY A 174 20.23 0.29 1.19
N GLN A 175 18.99 0.28 1.68
CA GLN A 175 18.24 -0.93 2.04
C GLN A 175 16.80 -0.85 1.46
N PRO A 176 16.62 -1.20 0.17
CA PRO A 176 15.38 -0.90 -0.56
C PRO A 176 14.13 -1.63 -0.04
N GLU A 177 14.30 -2.74 0.65
CA GLU A 177 13.20 -3.50 1.26
C GLU A 177 12.89 -3.06 2.70
N ASP A 178 13.71 -2.18 3.30
CA ASP A 178 13.62 -1.80 4.71
C ASP A 178 13.07 -0.39 4.87
N PHE A 179 12.17 -0.24 5.84
CA PHE A 179 11.44 1.00 6.06
C PHE A 179 11.41 1.37 7.55
N ALA A 180 11.65 2.66 7.83
CA ALA A 180 11.36 3.25 9.13
C ALA A 180 9.91 3.75 9.13
N VAL A 181 9.10 3.22 10.03
CA VAL A 181 7.66 3.46 10.07
C VAL A 181 7.29 4.26 11.32
N VAL A 182 6.52 5.32 11.10
CA VAL A 182 5.99 6.22 12.13
C VAL A 182 4.47 6.30 12.00
N PRO A 183 3.73 6.58 13.09
CA PRO A 183 2.29 6.76 13.00
C PRO A 183 1.97 8.07 12.26
N ASN A 184 0.78 8.16 11.67
CA ASN A 184 0.31 9.42 11.08
C ASN A 184 -0.02 10.43 12.21
N PRO A 185 0.68 11.57 12.31
CA PRO A 185 0.46 12.55 13.37
C PRO A 185 -0.84 13.36 13.17
N PHE A 186 -1.44 13.31 11.98
CA PHE A 186 -2.69 14.01 11.69
C PHE A 186 -3.92 13.32 12.28
N VAL A 187 -3.81 12.01 12.57
CA VAL A 187 -4.90 11.21 13.13
C VAL A 187 -4.74 11.14 14.65
N GLU A 188 -5.82 11.47 15.36
CA GLU A 188 -5.84 11.40 16.83
C GLU A 188 -5.70 9.95 17.31
N TYR A 189 -4.85 9.74 18.32
CA TYR A 189 -4.62 8.42 18.91
C TYR A 189 -5.70 8.12 19.95
N ASN A 190 -6.67 7.29 19.57
CA ASN A 190 -7.78 6.86 20.42
C ASN A 190 -7.83 5.32 20.55
N GLU A 191 -8.78 4.82 21.35
CA GLU A 191 -8.98 3.39 21.59
C GLU A 191 -9.15 2.59 20.29
N LYS A 192 -9.90 3.14 19.33
CA LYS A 192 -10.11 2.50 18.03
C LYS A 192 -8.79 2.34 17.27
N LEU A 193 -7.99 3.40 17.19
CA LEU A 193 -6.68 3.32 16.53
C LEU A 193 -5.71 2.39 17.27
N HIS A 194 -5.79 2.34 18.60
CA HIS A 194 -5.00 1.43 19.43
C HIS A 194 -5.32 -0.05 19.16
N HIS A 195 -6.60 -0.40 19.15
CA HIS A 195 -7.05 -1.81 19.09
C HIS A 195 -7.30 -2.34 17.67
N GLU A 196 -7.91 -1.53 16.81
CA GLU A 196 -8.32 -1.90 15.43
C GLU A 196 -7.33 -1.33 14.40
N GLY A 197 -6.68 -0.21 14.72
CA GLY A 197 -5.75 0.46 13.80
C GLY A 197 -4.39 -0.21 13.65
N GLY A 198 -4.11 -1.29 14.39
CA GLY A 198 -2.84 -2.03 14.39
C GLY A 198 -1.73 -1.40 15.26
N MET A 199 -2.04 -0.36 16.04
CA MET A 199 -1.00 0.42 16.73
C MET A 199 -0.36 -0.36 17.88
N LYS A 200 -1.14 -1.15 18.64
CA LYS A 200 -0.61 -1.96 19.75
C LYS A 200 0.33 -3.07 19.28
N GLU A 201 0.17 -3.57 18.06
CA GLU A 201 1.08 -4.52 17.43
C GLU A 201 2.32 -3.84 16.85
N THR A 202 2.17 -2.59 16.38
CA THR A 202 3.24 -1.84 15.70
C THR A 202 4.18 -1.11 16.67
N PHE A 203 3.64 -0.57 17.75
CA PHE A 203 4.36 0.31 18.66
C PHE A 203 4.11 -0.04 20.13
N ALA A 204 5.19 -0.12 20.91
CA ALA A 204 5.10 0.01 22.35
C ALA A 204 4.74 1.46 22.71
N SER A 205 3.69 1.64 23.51
CA SER A 205 3.19 2.97 23.91
C SER A 205 2.80 3.00 25.38
N ASN A 206 2.64 4.21 25.93
CA ASN A 206 2.08 4.47 27.27
C ASN A 206 0.56 4.68 27.24
N TYR A 207 -0.14 4.10 26.26
CA TYR A 207 -1.58 4.19 26.15
C TYR A 207 -2.26 3.41 27.29
N GLU A 208 -3.22 4.05 27.95
CA GLU A 208 -4.10 3.40 28.94
C GLU A 208 -5.55 3.55 28.52
N THR A 209 -6.06 4.79 28.49
CA THR A 209 -7.42 5.13 28.03
C THR A 209 -7.44 6.56 27.48
N GLY A 210 -8.48 6.90 26.73
CA GLY A 210 -8.72 8.27 26.26
C GLY A 210 -8.24 8.53 24.84
N SER A 211 -7.93 9.78 24.55
CA SER A 211 -7.62 10.25 23.20
C SER A 211 -6.48 11.28 23.27
N PHE A 212 -5.45 11.10 22.44
CA PHE A 212 -4.22 11.88 22.47
C PHE A 212 -3.91 12.48 21.10
N ARG A 213 -3.57 13.76 21.07
CA ARG A 213 -3.30 14.51 19.83
C ARG A 213 -1.82 14.63 19.49
N GLU A 214 -0.94 14.53 20.49
CA GLU A 214 0.50 14.59 20.28
C GLU A 214 1.12 13.20 20.47
N ILE A 215 1.77 12.72 19.41
CA ILE A 215 2.55 11.48 19.41
C ILE A 215 4.01 11.85 19.24
N GLN A 216 4.85 11.41 20.18
CA GLN A 216 6.30 11.50 20.06
C GLN A 216 6.87 10.13 19.75
N VAL A 217 7.56 9.99 18.62
CA VAL A 217 8.32 8.78 18.27
C VAL A 217 9.66 8.82 18.98
N LYS A 218 9.96 7.75 19.73
CA LYS A 218 11.28 7.51 20.36
C LYS A 218 12.12 6.55 19.54
N LEU A 219 11.47 5.55 18.96
CA LEU A 219 12.06 4.57 18.05
C LEU A 219 11.04 4.32 16.93
N PRO A 220 11.37 4.52 15.65
CA PRO A 220 10.47 4.15 14.57
C PRO A 220 10.35 2.62 14.51
N ALA A 221 9.20 2.12 14.07
CA ALA A 221 9.06 0.69 13.81
C ALA A 221 9.85 0.33 12.54
N HIS A 222 10.46 -0.85 12.50
CA HIS A 222 11.15 -1.33 11.31
C HIS A 222 10.26 -2.31 10.56
N PHE A 223 9.92 -1.96 9.33
CA PHE A 223 9.15 -2.80 8.43
C PHE A 223 10.04 -3.31 7.31
N SER A 224 9.77 -4.53 6.86
CA SER A 224 10.28 -5.05 5.60
C SER A 224 9.14 -5.16 4.59
N GLN A 225 9.39 -4.80 3.33
CA GLN A 225 8.46 -5.01 2.23
C GLN A 225 9.05 -6.01 1.25
N ARG A 226 8.40 -7.16 1.08
CA ARG A 226 8.80 -8.20 0.12
C ARG A 226 7.59 -8.67 -0.67
N LEU A 227 7.70 -8.64 -2.01
CA LEU A 227 6.61 -9.04 -2.91
C LEU A 227 5.28 -8.31 -2.60
N GLY A 228 5.36 -7.03 -2.21
CA GLY A 228 4.19 -6.22 -1.82
C GLY A 228 3.65 -6.49 -0.42
N ALA A 229 4.12 -7.51 0.29
CA ALA A 229 3.72 -7.79 1.66
C ALA A 229 4.59 -7.02 2.65
N TRP A 230 3.95 -6.30 3.55
CA TRP A 230 4.57 -5.55 4.64
C TRP A 230 4.61 -6.39 5.91
N LYS A 231 5.77 -6.45 6.56
CA LYS A 231 5.96 -7.16 7.82
C LYS A 231 6.72 -6.31 8.82
N ILE A 232 6.25 -6.33 10.06
CA ILE A 232 6.98 -5.77 11.19
C ILE A 232 8.19 -6.67 11.46
N VAL A 233 9.39 -6.10 11.31
CA VAL A 233 10.66 -6.74 11.71
C VAL A 233 10.93 -6.44 13.18
N GLN A 234 10.73 -5.17 13.57
CA GLN A 234 10.90 -4.71 14.94
C GLN A 234 9.83 -3.67 15.29
N PRO A 235 9.10 -3.82 16.41
CA PRO A 235 8.17 -2.82 16.89
C PRO A 235 8.89 -1.51 17.25
N GLY A 236 8.21 -0.38 17.02
CA GLY A 236 8.70 0.93 17.42
C GLY A 236 8.32 1.27 18.87
N VAL A 237 8.73 2.45 19.32
CA VAL A 237 8.38 3.01 20.63
C VAL A 237 7.87 4.42 20.45
N ILE A 238 6.66 4.67 20.96
CA ILE A 238 6.02 5.98 20.95
C ILE A 238 5.62 6.42 22.35
N ARG A 239 5.51 7.73 22.54
CA ARG A 239 4.97 8.34 23.74
C ARG A 239 3.83 9.27 23.39
N LEU A 240 2.67 9.01 23.96
CA LEU A 240 1.47 9.82 23.87
C LEU A 240 1.52 10.94 24.92
N LYS A 241 1.07 12.13 24.53
CA LYS A 241 1.05 13.33 25.38
C LYS A 241 -0.29 14.05 25.30
#